data_AF-A0A6V7MA80-F1
#
_entry.id   AF-A0A6V7MA80-F1
#
_cell.length_a   1.000
_cell.length_b   1.000
_cell.length_c   1.000
_cell.angle_alpha   90.00
_cell.angle_beta   90.00
_cell.angle_gamma   90.00
#
_symmetry.space_group_name_H-M   'P 1'
#
loop_
_entity.id
_entity.type
_entity.pdbx_description
1 polymer ?
#
loop_
_entity_poly.entity_id
_entity_poly.type
_entity_poly.pdbx_seq_one_letter_code
_entity_poly.pdbx_strand_id
1 'polypeptide(L)'
;FEGDQLVAQSVIFFIAGLETSAVTMTFGLFELAKHPDIQERVRSEILGIIEDGGLTYENVLKMKYLAQVVNETLRLYPPAPIIDRVASEDYK
;
A
#
# COMPACT_ATOMS: atom_id res chain seq x y z
N PHE A 1 -0.79 -28.87 -3.34
CA PHE A 1 -2.09 -28.26 -3.06
C PHE A 1 -3.12 -28.95 -3.92
N GLU A 2 -4.15 -29.56 -3.34
CA GLU A 2 -5.19 -30.29 -4.09
C GLU A 2 -6.59 -29.75 -3.74
N GLY A 3 -7.51 -29.82 -4.71
CA GLY A 3 -8.94 -29.55 -4.53
C GLY A 3 -9.25 -28.20 -3.87
N ASP A 4 -10.08 -28.26 -2.83
CA ASP A 4 -10.60 -27.10 -2.10
C ASP A 4 -9.51 -26.17 -1.55
N GLN A 5 -8.35 -26.72 -1.18
CA GLN A 5 -7.26 -25.91 -0.63
C GLN A 5 -6.63 -25.01 -1.70
N LEU A 6 -6.57 -25.45 -2.96
CA LEU A 6 -6.08 -24.61 -4.07
C LEU A 6 -7.05 -23.46 -4.37
N VAL A 7 -8.35 -23.75 -4.33
CA VAL A 7 -9.41 -22.74 -4.52
C VAL A 7 -9.38 -21.72 -3.38
N ALA A 8 -9.31 -22.19 -2.14
CA ALA A 8 -9.25 -21.32 -0.96
C ALA A 8 -8.04 -20.38 -0.99
N GLN A 9 -6.86 -20.87 -1.38
CA GLN A 9 -5.67 -20.01 -1.50
C GLN A 9 -5.86 -18.93 -2.57
N SER A 10 -6.46 -19.25 -3.72
CA SER A 10 -6.74 -18.27 -4.77
C SER A 10 -7.66 -17.15 -4.27
N VAL A 11 -8.69 -17.48 -3.49
CA VAL A 11 -9.60 -16.50 -2.89
C VAL A 11 -8.87 -15.61 -1.89
N ILE A 12 -8.00 -16.19 -1.05
CA ILE A 12 -7.20 -15.43 -0.08
C ILE A 12 -6.29 -14.43 -0.80
N PHE A 13 -5.57 -14.84 -1.85
CA PHE A 13 -4.71 -13.92 -2.62
C PHE A 13 -5.50 -12.77 -3.22
N PHE A 14 -6.69 -13.05 -3.75
CA PHE A 14 -7.55 -12.02 -4.33
C PHE A 14 -8.00 -11.00 -3.28
N ILE A 15 -8.59 -11.47 -2.16
CA ILE A 15 -9.11 -10.58 -1.12
C ILE A 15 -7.98 -9.81 -0.44
N ALA A 16 -6.92 -10.51 -0.02
CA ALA A 16 -5.81 -9.90 0.71
C ALA A 16 -5.06 -8.86 -0.14
N GLY A 17 -4.93 -9.07 -1.44
CA GLY A 17 -4.28 -8.12 -2.35
C GLY A 17 -5.18 -6.94 -2.75
N LEU A 18 -6.47 -7.20 -2.98
CA LEU A 18 -7.40 -6.19 -3.48
C LEU A 18 -7.84 -5.21 -2.39
N GLU A 19 -8.46 -5.71 -1.32
CA GLU A 19 -9.12 -4.88 -0.31
C GLU A 19 -8.12 -3.98 0.41
N THR A 20 -6.97 -4.54 0.82
CA THR A 20 -5.93 -3.77 1.55
C THR A 20 -5.34 -2.65 0.71
N SER A 21 -5.06 -2.91 -0.57
CA SER A 21 -4.53 -1.93 -1.52
C SER A 21 -5.58 -0.87 -1.84
N ALA A 22 -6.84 -1.27 -2.07
CA ALA A 22 -7.95 -0.37 -2.36
C ALA A 22 -8.16 0.63 -1.22
N VAL A 23 -8.26 0.15 0.03
CA VAL A 23 -8.39 0.99 1.22
C VAL A 23 -7.23 1.98 1.34
N THR A 24 -6.00 1.51 1.16
CA THR A 24 -4.81 2.37 1.20
C THR A 24 -4.87 3.48 0.13
N MET A 25 -5.22 3.13 -1.10
CA MET A 25 -5.36 4.13 -2.18
C MET A 25 -6.50 5.11 -1.92
N THR A 26 -7.64 4.65 -1.44
CA THR A 26 -8.80 5.51 -1.14
C THR A 26 -8.45 6.55 -0.08
N PHE A 27 -7.87 6.14 1.05
CA PHE A 27 -7.49 7.08 2.10
C PHE A 27 -6.30 7.95 1.71
N GLY A 28 -5.36 7.42 0.93
CA GLY A 28 -4.25 8.21 0.40
C GLY A 28 -4.74 9.35 -0.49
N LEU A 29 -5.64 9.07 -1.43
CA LEU A 29 -6.26 10.08 -2.29
C LEU A 29 -7.11 11.07 -1.48
N PHE A 30 -7.84 10.59 -0.47
CA PHE A 30 -8.62 11.44 0.42
C PHE A 30 -7.74 12.46 1.18
N GLU A 31 -6.62 12.01 1.76
CA GLU A 31 -5.71 12.93 2.45
C GLU A 31 -4.99 13.89 1.48
N LEU A 32 -4.63 13.43 0.28
CA LEU A 32 -4.06 14.32 -0.74
C LEU A 32 -5.05 15.41 -1.17
N ALA A 33 -6.33 15.07 -1.36
CA ALA A 33 -7.36 16.04 -1.69
C ALA A 33 -7.55 17.10 -0.60
N LYS A 34 -7.27 16.76 0.67
CA LYS A 34 -7.30 17.69 1.82
C LYS A 34 -6.02 18.50 1.99
N HIS A 35 -4.91 18.08 1.39
CA HIS A 35 -3.59 18.72 1.51
C HIS A 35 -3.00 19.02 0.12
N PRO A 36 -3.49 20.06 -0.58
CA PRO A 36 -3.08 20.36 -1.95
C PRO A 36 -1.58 20.64 -2.13
N ASP A 37 -0.91 21.16 -1.10
CA ASP A 37 0.53 21.40 -1.08
C ASP A 37 1.32 20.08 -1.13
N ILE A 38 0.88 19.07 -0.38
CA ILE A 38 1.46 17.72 -0.41
C ILE A 38 1.15 17.05 -1.76
N GLN A 39 -0.08 17.20 -2.26
CA GLN A 39 -0.47 16.68 -3.57
C GLN A 39 0.40 17.24 -4.70
N GLU A 40 0.64 18.54 -4.73
CA GLU A 40 1.46 19.14 -5.78
C GLU A 40 2.93 18.70 -5.68
N ARG A 41 3.44 18.57 -4.45
CA ARG A 41 4.82 18.12 -4.22
C ARG A 41 5.02 16.67 -4.67
N VAL A 42 4.12 15.75 -4.33
CA VAL A 42 4.22 14.35 -4.77
C VAL A 42 4.02 14.21 -6.27
N ARG A 43 3.11 14.99 -6.86
CA ARG A 43 2.91 15.03 -8.31
C ARG A 43 4.16 15.52 -9.04
N SER A 44 4.83 16.55 -8.52
CA SER A 44 6.08 17.08 -9.07
C SER A 44 7.20 16.04 -9.05
N GLU A 45 7.35 15.29 -7.94
CA GLU A 45 8.31 14.17 -7.88
C GLU A 45 8.01 13.09 -8.92
N ILE A 46 6.75 12.66 -9.01
CA ILE A 46 6.32 11.61 -9.94
C ILE A 46 6.60 12.04 -11.38
N LEU A 47 6.18 13.25 -11.78
CA LEU A 47 6.39 13.75 -13.14
C LEU A 47 7.88 13.88 -13.47
N GLY A 48 8.69 14.44 -12.56
CA GLY A 48 10.13 14.59 -12.79
C GLY A 48 10.85 13.25 -12.99
N ILE A 49 10.44 12.20 -12.28
CA ILE A 49 11.03 10.86 -12.44
C ILE A 49 10.53 10.17 -13.72
N ILE A 50 9.25 10.32 -14.05
CA ILE A 50 8.67 9.71 -15.26
C ILE A 50 9.23 10.37 -16.52
N GLU A 51 9.48 11.68 -16.52
CA GLU A 51 10.13 12.38 -17.64
C GLU A 51 11.56 11.89 -17.89
N ASP A 52 12.29 11.48 -16.84
CA ASP A 52 13.69 11.05 -16.92
C ASP A 52 13.88 9.60 -17.42
N GLY A 53 12.83 8.77 -17.45
CA GLY A 53 12.99 7.38 -17.90
C GLY A 53 11.73 6.53 -18.01
N GLY A 54 10.55 7.15 -18.01
CA GLY A 54 9.25 6.48 -18.08
C GLY A 54 8.84 5.78 -16.79
N LEU A 55 7.66 5.16 -16.83
CA LEU A 55 7.12 4.38 -15.72
C LEU A 55 7.70 2.96 -15.74
N THR A 56 8.85 2.79 -15.10
CA THR A 56 9.51 1.49 -14.90
C THR A 56 9.56 1.11 -13.42
N TYR A 57 9.78 -0.17 -13.12
CA TYR A 57 9.91 -0.65 -11.75
C TYR A 57 11.03 0.09 -11.00
N GLU A 58 12.18 0.27 -11.64
CA GLU A 58 13.34 0.94 -11.08
C GLU A 58 13.07 2.43 -10.79
N ASN A 59 12.25 3.08 -11.64
CA ASN A 59 11.90 4.49 -11.45
C ASN A 59 10.88 4.68 -10.33
N VAL A 60 9.90 3.77 -10.18
CA VAL A 60 8.97 3.82 -9.04
C VAL A 60 9.71 3.74 -7.71
N LEU A 61 10.76 2.91 -7.61
CA LEU A 61 11.59 2.82 -6.41
C LEU A 61 12.35 4.11 -6.06
N LYS A 62 12.51 5.04 -7.01
CA LYS A 62 13.14 6.35 -6.78
C LYS A 62 12.17 7.39 -6.20
N MET A 63 10.84 7.14 -6.22
CA MET A 63 9.80 8.06 -5.76
C MET A 63 9.73 8.10 -4.22
N LYS A 64 10.71 8.75 -3.59
CA LYS A 64 10.89 8.76 -2.14
C LYS A 64 9.74 9.45 -1.41
N TYR A 65 9.26 10.57 -1.94
CA TYR A 65 8.18 11.34 -1.33
C TYR A 65 6.83 10.63 -1.50
N LEU A 66 6.58 9.99 -2.64
CA LEU A 66 5.42 9.10 -2.80
C LEU A 66 5.42 7.98 -1.76
N ALA A 67 6.56 7.33 -1.53
CA ALA A 67 6.68 6.30 -0.50
C ALA A 67 6.38 6.85 0.91
N GLN A 68 6.80 8.09 1.21
CA GLN A 68 6.44 8.77 2.47
C GLN A 68 4.94 9.02 2.59
N VAL A 69 4.28 9.47 1.51
CA VAL A 69 2.82 9.66 1.47
C VAL A 69 2.08 8.35 1.74
N VAL A 70 2.50 7.25 1.10
CA VAL A 70 1.92 5.91 1.33
C VAL A 70 2.13 5.47 2.77
N ASN A 71 3.34 5.63 3.32
CA ASN A 71 3.65 5.27 4.70
C ASN A 71 2.81 6.09 5.71
N GLU A 72 2.62 7.38 5.47
CA GLU A 72 1.80 8.22 6.33
C GLU A 72 0.31 7.87 6.25
N THR A 73 -0.15 7.49 5.05
CA THR A 73 -1.50 6.96 4.85
C THR A 73 -1.70 5.68 5.66
N LEU A 74 -0.75 4.74 5.61
CA LEU A 74 -0.80 3.49 6.38
C LEU A 74 -0.69 3.74 7.89
N ARG A 75 0.02 4.78 8.33
CA ARG A 75 0.10 5.18 9.75
C ARG A 75 -1.25 5.70 10.27
N LEU A 76 -1.97 6.48 9.46
CA LEU A 76 -3.27 7.05 9.81
C LEU A 76 -4.43 6.07 9.64
N TYR A 77 -4.41 5.29 8.56
CA TYR A 77 -5.48 4.40 8.12
C TYR A 77 -4.94 3.01 7.77
N PRO A 78 -4.43 2.25 8.75
CA PRO A 78 -3.93 0.90 8.50
C PRO A 78 -5.07 -0.02 8.07
N PRO A 79 -4.99 -0.70 6.90
CA PRO A 79 -6.05 -1.61 6.45
C PRO A 79 -6.27 -2.82 7.38
N ALA A 80 -5.23 -3.21 8.11
CA ALA A 80 -5.26 -4.25 9.13
C ALA A 80 -4.73 -3.70 10.47
N PRO A 81 -5.56 -2.95 11.24
CA PRO A 81 -5.14 -2.30 12.48
C PRO A 81 -4.83 -3.28 13.62
N ILE A 82 -5.39 -4.49 13.55
CA ILE A 82 -5.24 -5.53 14.55
C ILE A 82 -4.58 -6.72 13.88
N ILE A 83 -3.58 -7.28 14.56
CA ILE A 83 -2.84 -8.44 14.12
C ILE A 83 -3.08 -9.55 15.14
N ASP A 84 -4.00 -10.46 14.83
CA ASP A 84 -4.35 -11.55 15.75
C ASP A 84 -3.17 -12.50 15.97
N ARG A 85 -2.95 -12.87 17.23
CA ARG A 85 -1.91 -13.80 17.66
C ARG A 85 -2.46 -14.68 18.77
N VAL A 86 -2.02 -15.93 18.80
CA VAL A 86 -2.25 -16.88 19.89
C VAL A 86 -0.90 -17.45 20.27
N ALA A 87 -0.57 -17.44 21.57
CA ALA A 87 0.66 -18.04 22.07
C ALA A 87 0.60 -19.56 21.84
N SER A 88 1.61 -20.10 21.15
CA SER A 88 1.72 -21.55 20.94
C SER A 88 2.24 -22.27 22.19
N GLU A 89 2.94 -21.54 23.07
CA GLU A 89 3.61 -22.05 24.27
C GLU A 89 3.67 -20.94 25.34
N ASP A 90 3.82 -21.31 26.61
CA ASP A 90 4.01 -20.36 27.71
C ASP A 90 5.36 -19.64 27.61
N TYR A 91 5.39 -18.37 28.03
CA TYR A 91 6.61 -17.59 28.11
C TYR A 91 7.52 -18.14 29.23
N LYS A 92 8.81 -18.34 28.93
CA LYS A 92 9.84 -18.74 29.91
C LYS A 92 10.59 -17.54 30.45
#